data_AF-A0AAC8QJ31-F1
#
_entry.id   AF-A0AAC8QJ31-F1
#
_cell.length_a   1.000
_cell.length_b   1.000
_cell.length_c   1.000
_cell.angle_alpha   90.00
_cell.angle_beta   90.00
_cell.angle_gamma   90.00
#
_symmetry.space_group_name_H-M   'P 1'
#
loop_
_entity.id
_entity.type
_entity.pdbx_description
1 polymer ?
#
loop_
_entity_poly.entity_id
_entity_poly.type
_entity_poly.pdbx_seq_one_letter_code
_entity_poly.pdbx_strand_id
1 'polypeptide(L)'
;MLLLPLLVTAVLQASPGDALFVHASSLNLRAKPKASASIRLQVPIGSPCSVVAVAKDGWAELECLEVKGFGKLELLGASPPDHAQLLAQGREPGRPLADALNLLQRAVTLKPEDEPTQQAFRELYWKAELERLVKARAAKDTLKEPRESPFSEACGDPEACVKAALQSESVWQDVRVRGTDAVLVQLYADGLFHLRSGAIDTDKRTVTVQLESLTVPSAAVLRALGARDVQDACQPQGEQMCGFAYDQSCAPDNCWEPYQSCQEGAATACQECKSTCNSPCNSCRMKCGGTNRKECVARCIEAARECEAECQAPADSGYKSCEAEYKTCSAEAAREWQRTCERPCNRTKACVDNCQKKNPGMNQWACIDRCDDRLPESCSHECLFGYQ
;
A
#
# COMPACT_ATOMS: atom_id res chain seq x y z
N MET A 1 -3.03 11.07 -34.78
CA MET A 1 -1.66 10.86 -35.30
C MET A 1 -0.94 9.95 -34.32
N LEU A 2 -0.64 8.72 -34.74
CA LEU A 2 0.04 7.67 -33.97
C LEU A 2 1.54 8.01 -33.85
N LEU A 3 2.00 8.43 -32.68
CA LEU A 3 3.42 8.70 -32.39
C LEU A 3 4.06 7.70 -31.42
N LEU A 4 3.43 6.53 -31.19
CA LEU A 4 4.01 5.46 -30.37
C LEU A 4 4.97 4.46 -31.06
N PRO A 5 5.17 4.38 -32.41
CA PRO A 5 6.07 3.36 -32.95
C PRO A 5 7.56 3.76 -32.94
N LEU A 6 7.92 4.99 -32.54
CA LEU A 6 9.30 5.49 -32.66
C LEU A 6 10.19 5.28 -31.44
N LEU A 7 9.63 4.93 -30.27
CA LEU A 7 10.43 4.66 -29.06
C LEU A 7 10.80 3.18 -28.89
N VAL A 8 10.02 2.25 -29.46
CA VAL A 8 10.25 0.80 -29.30
C VAL A 8 11.45 0.31 -30.13
N THR A 9 11.79 0.97 -31.23
CA THR A 9 12.88 0.53 -32.13
C THR A 9 14.27 0.86 -31.62
N ALA A 10 14.46 1.87 -30.75
CA ALA A 10 15.79 2.29 -30.31
C ALA A 10 16.42 1.33 -29.27
N VAL A 11 15.60 0.70 -28.42
CA VAL A 11 16.11 -0.08 -27.27
C VAL A 11 16.52 -1.51 -27.65
N LEU A 12 16.09 -1.99 -28.82
CA LEU A 12 16.55 -3.27 -29.39
C LEU A 12 18.02 -3.26 -29.83
N GLN A 13 18.68 -2.09 -29.86
CA GLN A 13 20.10 -1.93 -30.17
C GLN A 13 20.98 -1.66 -28.93
N ALA A 14 20.40 -1.82 -27.73
CA ALA A 14 21.13 -1.63 -26.49
C ALA A 14 22.44 -2.44 -26.48
N SER A 15 23.54 -1.76 -26.21
CA SER A 15 24.89 -2.32 -26.15
C SER A 15 25.41 -2.32 -24.72
N PRO A 16 26.33 -3.23 -24.35
CA PRO A 16 26.99 -3.19 -23.05
C PRO A 16 27.60 -1.81 -22.76
N GLY A 17 27.30 -1.26 -21.59
CA GLY A 17 27.71 0.09 -21.18
C GLY A 17 26.66 1.19 -21.42
N ASP A 18 25.59 0.91 -22.17
CA ASP A 18 24.51 1.89 -22.36
C ASP A 18 23.78 2.16 -21.04
N ALA A 19 23.47 3.44 -20.80
CA ALA A 19 22.58 3.88 -19.74
C ALA A 19 21.15 3.92 -20.26
N LEU A 20 20.26 3.18 -19.60
CA LEU A 20 18.84 3.12 -19.90
C LEU A 20 18.03 3.50 -18.66
N PHE A 21 16.78 3.90 -18.86
CA PHE A 21 15.87 4.31 -17.79
C PHE A 21 14.62 3.44 -17.80
N VAL A 22 14.11 3.11 -16.62
CA VAL A 22 12.86 2.35 -16.52
C VAL A 22 11.69 3.22 -17.01
N HIS A 23 10.98 2.76 -18.04
CA HIS A 23 9.80 3.44 -18.56
C HIS A 23 8.51 2.84 -18.02
N ALA A 24 8.44 1.52 -17.84
CA ALA A 24 7.26 0.89 -17.23
C ALA A 24 7.02 1.35 -15.78
N SER A 25 5.84 1.11 -15.21
CA SER A 25 5.55 1.46 -13.80
C SER A 25 6.57 0.86 -12.83
N SER A 26 7.04 -0.35 -13.12
CA SER A 26 8.21 -0.95 -12.49
C SER A 26 8.88 -1.96 -13.43
N LEU A 27 10.15 -2.26 -13.17
CA LEU A 27 10.93 -3.31 -13.84
C LEU A 27 11.33 -4.37 -12.83
N ASN A 28 10.98 -5.63 -13.10
CA ASN A 28 11.45 -6.75 -12.28
C ASN A 28 12.79 -7.26 -12.81
N LEU A 29 13.87 -7.05 -12.06
CA LEU A 29 15.14 -7.75 -12.27
C LEU A 29 15.02 -9.17 -11.74
N ARG A 30 15.37 -10.15 -12.57
CA ARG A 30 15.21 -11.57 -12.26
C ARG A 30 16.53 -12.31 -12.25
N ALA A 31 16.57 -13.47 -11.58
CA ALA A 31 17.79 -14.29 -11.52
C ALA A 31 18.18 -14.94 -12.86
N LYS A 32 17.24 -15.07 -13.81
CA LYS A 32 17.44 -15.65 -15.15
C LYS A 32 16.59 -14.88 -16.18
N PRO A 33 16.95 -14.87 -17.48
CA PRO A 33 16.22 -14.15 -18.53
C PRO A 33 14.91 -14.85 -18.92
N LYS A 34 13.98 -14.99 -17.98
CA LYS A 34 12.64 -15.56 -18.21
C LYS A 34 11.63 -15.04 -17.19
N ALA A 35 10.37 -14.95 -17.59
CA ALA A 35 9.30 -14.40 -16.75
C ALA A 35 9.02 -15.22 -15.48
N SER A 36 9.29 -16.52 -15.49
CA SER A 36 9.09 -17.43 -14.34
C SER A 36 10.27 -17.50 -13.37
N ALA A 37 11.38 -16.80 -13.64
CA ALA A 37 12.51 -16.77 -12.72
C ALA A 37 12.20 -15.90 -11.49
N SER A 38 12.82 -16.22 -10.35
CA SER A 38 12.67 -15.41 -9.13
C SER A 38 13.05 -13.95 -9.38
N ILE A 39 12.25 -13.05 -8.79
CA ILE A 39 12.52 -11.62 -8.78
C ILE A 39 13.61 -11.36 -7.73
N ARG A 40 14.64 -10.62 -8.13
CA ARG A 40 15.71 -10.15 -7.25
C ARG A 40 15.44 -8.75 -6.72
N LEU A 41 14.98 -7.87 -7.60
CA LEU A 41 14.67 -6.48 -7.30
C LEU A 41 13.53 -6.01 -8.19
N GLN A 42 12.60 -5.25 -7.62
CA GLN A 42 11.63 -4.46 -8.38
C GLN A 42 12.14 -3.01 -8.42
N VAL A 43 12.44 -2.54 -9.61
CA VAL A 43 13.05 -1.22 -9.86
C VAL A 43 11.95 -0.25 -10.27
N PRO A 44 11.81 0.92 -9.62
CA PRO A 44 10.77 1.88 -9.93
C PRO A 44 11.00 2.59 -11.26
N ILE A 45 9.91 3.11 -11.86
CA ILE A 45 9.96 3.97 -13.04
C ILE A 45 10.97 5.12 -12.87
N GLY A 46 11.63 5.50 -13.97
CA GLY A 46 12.60 6.58 -14.00
C GLY A 46 13.99 6.21 -13.46
N SER A 47 14.15 5.05 -12.81
CA SER A 47 15.44 4.61 -12.31
C SER A 47 16.43 4.37 -13.45
N PRO A 48 17.70 4.80 -13.30
CA PRO A 48 18.75 4.46 -14.24
C PRO A 48 19.19 3.01 -14.06
N CYS A 49 19.52 2.38 -15.18
CA CYS A 49 20.07 1.03 -15.29
C CYS A 49 21.21 1.05 -16.32
N SER A 50 22.27 0.30 -16.07
CA SER A 50 23.31 0.05 -17.07
C SER A 50 23.16 -1.34 -17.68
N VAL A 51 23.38 -1.44 -18.99
CA VAL A 51 23.37 -2.73 -19.68
C VAL A 51 24.71 -3.43 -19.46
N VAL A 52 24.68 -4.58 -18.79
CA VAL A 52 25.88 -5.41 -18.55
C VAL A 52 26.09 -6.36 -19.73
N ALA A 53 25.03 -7.04 -20.16
CA ALA A 53 25.07 -7.97 -21.28
C ALA A 53 23.70 -8.11 -21.93
N VAL A 54 23.66 -8.27 -23.25
CA VAL A 54 22.41 -8.56 -23.98
C VAL A 54 22.15 -10.07 -23.96
N ALA A 55 20.93 -10.46 -23.61
CA ALA A 55 20.47 -11.84 -23.66
C ALA A 55 19.46 -12.04 -24.80
N LYS A 56 19.03 -13.29 -25.03
CA LYS A 56 18.04 -13.60 -26.07
C LYS A 56 16.63 -13.15 -25.65
N ASP A 57 15.72 -13.09 -26.62
CA ASP A 57 14.28 -12.89 -26.41
C ASP A 57 13.91 -11.56 -25.72
N GLY A 58 14.68 -10.51 -26.02
CA GLY A 58 14.45 -9.15 -25.52
C GLY A 58 14.81 -8.96 -24.04
N TRP A 59 15.60 -9.87 -23.47
CA TRP A 59 16.17 -9.72 -22.13
C TRP A 59 17.58 -9.14 -22.20
N ALA A 60 17.98 -8.44 -21.14
CA ALA A 60 19.36 -8.07 -20.89
C ALA A 60 19.68 -8.29 -19.42
N GLU A 61 20.94 -8.60 -19.14
CA GLU A 61 21.50 -8.43 -17.80
C GLU A 61 21.75 -6.95 -17.58
N LEU A 62 21.18 -6.44 -16.49
CA LEU A 62 21.16 -5.03 -16.13
C LEU A 62 21.72 -4.89 -14.71
N GLU A 63 22.32 -3.74 -14.46
CA GLU A 63 22.66 -3.28 -13.12
C GLU A 63 21.84 -2.02 -12.83
N CYS A 64 20.87 -2.13 -11.92
CA CYS A 64 20.03 -1.02 -11.48
C CYS A 64 20.08 -0.96 -9.95
N LEU A 65 20.24 0.24 -9.38
CA LEU A 65 20.33 0.42 -7.93
C LEU A 65 21.35 -0.55 -7.28
N GLU A 66 22.51 -0.71 -7.92
CA GLU A 66 23.61 -1.59 -7.49
C GLU A 66 23.29 -3.10 -7.48
N VAL A 67 22.13 -3.52 -8.00
CA VAL A 67 21.72 -4.92 -8.09
C VAL A 67 21.76 -5.41 -9.53
N LYS A 68 22.44 -6.53 -9.76
CA LYS A 68 22.48 -7.23 -11.05
C LYS A 68 21.36 -8.27 -11.20
N GLY A 69 20.70 -8.23 -12.35
CA GLY A 69 19.71 -9.21 -12.74
C GLY A 69 19.23 -9.03 -14.18
N PHE A 70 18.35 -9.92 -14.63
CA PHE A 70 17.81 -9.89 -15.98
C PHE A 70 16.51 -9.08 -16.03
N GLY A 71 16.43 -8.09 -16.91
CA GLY A 71 15.24 -7.29 -17.18
C GLY A 71 14.84 -7.31 -18.65
N LYS A 72 13.59 -6.96 -18.94
CA LYS A 72 13.06 -6.85 -20.30
C LYS A 72 13.42 -5.48 -20.89
N LEU A 73 14.09 -5.48 -22.04
CA LEU A 73 14.53 -4.27 -22.73
C LEU A 73 13.36 -3.38 -23.18
N GLU A 74 12.21 -3.97 -23.53
CA GLU A 74 11.01 -3.22 -23.95
C GLU A 74 10.41 -2.31 -22.86
N LEU A 75 10.82 -2.51 -21.60
CA LEU A 75 10.36 -1.72 -20.46
C LEU A 75 11.30 -0.56 -20.13
N LEU A 76 12.37 -0.40 -20.91
CA LEU A 76 13.39 0.63 -20.76
C LEU A 76 13.32 1.66 -21.88
N GLY A 77 13.94 2.82 -21.68
CA GLY A 77 14.14 3.85 -22.70
C GLY A 77 15.50 4.53 -22.56
N ALA A 78 15.98 5.14 -23.64
CA ALA A 78 17.30 5.79 -23.67
C ALA A 78 17.37 7.12 -22.88
N SER A 79 16.22 7.68 -22.52
CA SER A 79 16.10 8.89 -21.70
C SER A 79 15.14 8.64 -20.54
N PRO A 80 15.20 9.44 -19.45
CA PRO A 80 14.18 9.38 -18.42
C PRO A 80 12.76 9.55 -19.01
N PRO A 81 11.74 8.88 -18.46
CA PRO A 81 10.37 9.10 -18.87
C PRO A 81 9.93 10.53 -18.55
N ASP A 82 9.25 11.18 -19.51
CA ASP A 82 8.79 12.56 -19.36
C ASP A 82 7.41 12.61 -18.69
N HIS A 83 7.36 13.23 -17.52
CA HIS A 83 6.11 13.38 -16.74
C HIS A 83 5.01 14.12 -17.52
N ALA A 84 5.34 15.23 -18.18
CA ALA A 84 4.37 16.05 -18.89
C ALA A 84 3.79 15.29 -20.10
N GLN A 85 4.63 14.52 -20.79
CA GLN A 85 4.21 13.65 -21.88
C GLN A 85 3.30 12.53 -21.40
N LEU A 86 3.62 11.87 -20.28
CA LEU A 86 2.77 10.82 -19.69
C LEU A 86 1.41 11.38 -19.27
N LEU A 87 1.39 12.54 -18.61
CA LEU A 87 0.15 13.23 -18.23
C LEU A 87 -0.68 13.61 -19.46
N ALA A 88 -0.05 14.22 -20.48
CA ALA A 88 -0.73 14.62 -21.71
C ALA A 88 -1.34 13.41 -22.43
N GLN A 89 -0.57 12.33 -22.61
CA GLN A 89 -1.04 11.10 -23.24
C GLN A 89 -2.14 10.41 -22.43
N GLY A 90 -2.02 10.39 -21.10
CA GLY A 90 -3.04 9.83 -20.20
C GLY A 90 -4.37 10.58 -20.24
N ARG A 91 -4.35 11.86 -20.63
CA ARG A 91 -5.55 12.71 -20.80
C ARG A 91 -6.07 12.77 -22.24
N GLU A 92 -5.43 12.09 -23.20
CA GLU A 92 -5.86 12.13 -24.59
C GLU A 92 -7.28 11.53 -24.77
N PRO A 93 -8.23 12.29 -25.36
CA PRO A 93 -9.57 11.78 -25.63
C PRO A 93 -9.53 10.55 -26.55
N GLY A 94 -10.35 9.55 -26.24
CA GLY A 94 -10.50 8.33 -27.05
C GLY A 94 -9.42 7.27 -26.82
N ARG A 95 -8.43 7.52 -25.95
CA ARG A 95 -7.48 6.49 -25.51
C ARG A 95 -8.21 5.36 -24.75
N PRO A 96 -7.85 4.08 -24.94
CA PRO A 96 -8.39 2.99 -24.13
C PRO A 96 -8.17 3.25 -22.64
N LEU A 97 -9.19 3.00 -21.83
CA LEU A 97 -9.20 3.35 -20.41
C LEU A 97 -8.04 2.73 -19.64
N ALA A 98 -7.72 1.47 -19.91
CA ALA A 98 -6.60 0.75 -19.30
C ALA A 98 -5.24 1.42 -19.63
N ASP A 99 -5.04 1.84 -20.88
CA ASP A 99 -3.80 2.49 -21.32
C ASP A 99 -3.66 3.88 -20.68
N ALA A 100 -4.75 4.66 -20.67
CA ALA A 100 -4.79 5.96 -20.04
C ALA A 100 -4.52 5.86 -18.53
N LEU A 101 -5.09 4.86 -17.85
CA LEU A 101 -4.86 4.62 -16.44
C LEU A 101 -3.40 4.23 -16.16
N ASN A 102 -2.81 3.37 -16.99
CA ASN A 102 -1.40 3.00 -16.87
C ASN A 102 -0.47 4.21 -17.02
N LEU A 103 -0.72 5.09 -18.00
CA LEU A 103 0.06 6.31 -18.21
C LEU A 103 -0.04 7.28 -17.03
N LEU A 104 -1.26 7.50 -16.52
CA LEU A 104 -1.46 8.38 -15.36
C LEU A 104 -0.86 7.79 -14.08
N GLN A 105 -0.93 6.47 -13.87
CA GLN A 105 -0.26 5.81 -12.74
C GLN A 105 1.25 6.04 -12.79
N ARG A 106 1.86 5.91 -13.98
CA ARG A 106 3.28 6.18 -14.20
C ARG A 106 3.63 7.65 -13.93
N ALA A 107 2.78 8.58 -14.36
CA ALA A 107 2.96 10.01 -14.09
C ALA A 107 2.90 10.30 -12.57
N VAL A 108 1.89 9.79 -11.85
CA VAL A 108 1.77 9.92 -10.39
C VAL A 108 2.99 9.34 -9.67
N THR A 109 3.50 8.19 -10.14
CA THR A 109 4.68 7.56 -9.53
C THR A 109 5.95 8.39 -9.72
N LEU A 110 6.08 9.08 -10.86
CA LEU A 110 7.24 9.94 -11.15
C LEU A 110 7.23 11.26 -10.39
N LYS A 111 6.05 11.86 -10.17
CA LYS A 111 5.88 13.10 -9.42
C LYS A 111 4.67 12.99 -8.49
N PRO A 112 4.83 12.32 -7.33
CA PRO A 112 3.73 12.09 -6.41
C PRO A 112 3.16 13.40 -5.85
N GLU A 113 3.90 14.50 -5.86
CA GLU A 113 3.48 15.82 -5.37
C GLU A 113 2.65 16.64 -6.39
N ASP A 114 2.51 16.20 -7.64
CA ASP A 114 1.78 16.94 -8.67
C ASP A 114 0.25 16.72 -8.57
N GLU A 115 -0.42 17.62 -7.83
CA GLU A 115 -1.88 17.58 -7.63
C GLU A 115 -2.70 17.44 -8.93
N PRO A 116 -2.41 18.16 -10.03
CA PRO A 116 -3.13 17.97 -11.28
C PRO A 116 -3.04 16.54 -11.82
N THR A 117 -1.88 15.90 -11.71
CA THR A 117 -1.68 14.51 -12.14
C THR A 117 -2.41 13.54 -11.23
N GLN A 118 -2.33 13.72 -9.91
CA GLN A 118 -3.09 12.91 -8.97
C GLN A 118 -4.61 13.01 -9.22
N GLN A 119 -5.13 14.23 -9.43
CA GLN A 119 -6.54 14.45 -9.71
C GLN A 119 -6.97 13.69 -10.98
N ALA A 120 -6.22 13.82 -12.07
CA ALA A 120 -6.53 13.12 -13.31
C ALA A 120 -6.51 11.59 -13.13
N PHE A 121 -5.54 11.07 -12.39
CA PHE A 121 -5.47 9.63 -12.08
C PHE A 121 -6.70 9.17 -11.27
N ARG A 122 -7.10 9.90 -10.22
CA ARG A 122 -8.28 9.58 -9.40
C ARG A 122 -9.56 9.55 -10.21
N GLU A 123 -9.79 10.56 -11.05
CA GLU A 123 -10.97 10.64 -11.92
C GLU A 123 -11.06 9.43 -12.87
N LEU A 124 -9.94 9.05 -13.48
CA LEU A 124 -9.90 7.96 -14.43
C LEU A 124 -9.98 6.58 -13.76
N TYR A 125 -9.35 6.42 -12.59
CA TYR A 125 -9.43 5.22 -11.78
C TYR A 125 -10.88 4.89 -11.41
N TRP A 126 -11.63 5.89 -10.94
CA TRP A 126 -13.04 5.69 -10.59
C TRP A 126 -13.89 5.34 -11.79
N LYS A 127 -13.64 5.96 -12.94
CA LYS A 127 -14.30 5.57 -14.19
C LYS A 127 -14.05 4.10 -14.54
N ALA A 128 -12.79 3.65 -14.42
CA ALA A 128 -12.41 2.25 -14.71
C ALA A 128 -13.07 1.27 -13.74
N GLU A 129 -13.11 1.61 -12.46
CA GLU A 129 -13.74 0.77 -11.44
C GLU A 129 -15.26 0.68 -11.61
N LEU A 130 -15.92 1.80 -11.95
CA LEU A 130 -17.35 1.81 -12.28
C LEU A 130 -17.63 0.94 -13.52
N GLU A 131 -16.84 1.06 -14.60
CA GLU A 131 -16.99 0.20 -15.77
C GLU A 131 -16.79 -1.29 -15.43
N ARG A 132 -15.85 -1.60 -14.54
CA ARG A 132 -15.62 -2.97 -14.05
C ARG A 132 -16.83 -3.50 -13.28
N LEU A 133 -17.41 -2.71 -12.39
CA LEU A 133 -18.58 -3.08 -11.60
C LEU A 133 -19.82 -3.28 -12.48
N VAL A 134 -20.04 -2.39 -13.46
CA VAL A 134 -21.15 -2.53 -14.42
C VAL A 134 -20.98 -3.80 -15.25
N LYS A 135 -19.77 -4.08 -15.76
CA LYS A 135 -19.48 -5.33 -16.49
C LYS A 135 -19.65 -6.56 -15.61
N ALA A 136 -19.20 -6.52 -14.36
CA ALA A 136 -19.35 -7.62 -13.42
C ALA A 136 -20.82 -7.91 -13.10
N ARG A 137 -21.65 -6.86 -13.00
CA ARG A 137 -23.11 -6.99 -12.83
C ARG A 137 -23.76 -7.55 -14.08
N ALA A 138 -23.43 -7.03 -15.26
CA ALA A 138 -23.96 -7.52 -16.54
C ALA A 138 -23.54 -8.98 -16.83
N ALA A 139 -22.34 -9.38 -16.42
CA ALA A 139 -21.85 -10.75 -16.55
C ALA A 139 -22.50 -11.69 -15.52
N LYS A 140 -23.08 -11.16 -14.45
CA LYS A 140 -23.75 -11.92 -13.40
C LYS A 140 -25.26 -11.64 -13.37
N ASP A 141 -25.96 -12.21 -14.34
CA ASP A 141 -27.33 -12.72 -14.21
C ASP A 141 -27.44 -13.89 -13.18
N THR A 142 -26.39 -14.10 -12.37
CA THR A 142 -26.23 -15.15 -11.36
C THR A 142 -25.64 -14.63 -10.04
N LEU A 143 -25.53 -13.31 -9.82
CA LEU A 143 -25.44 -12.80 -8.44
C LEU A 143 -26.79 -13.11 -7.81
N LYS A 144 -26.87 -14.19 -7.03
CA LYS A 144 -27.93 -14.34 -6.04
C LYS A 144 -28.04 -12.99 -5.34
N GLU A 145 -29.24 -12.42 -5.36
CA GLU A 145 -29.54 -11.17 -4.68
C GLU A 145 -28.83 -11.18 -3.33
N PRO A 146 -28.13 -10.09 -2.96
CA PRO A 146 -27.63 -9.97 -1.60
C PRO A 146 -28.81 -10.25 -0.68
N ARG A 147 -28.67 -11.26 0.19
CA ARG A 147 -29.62 -11.46 1.30
C ARG A 147 -29.82 -10.08 1.92
N GLU A 148 -31.08 -9.65 2.00
CA GLU A 148 -31.47 -8.34 2.52
C GLU A 148 -30.56 -7.97 3.70
N SER A 149 -29.76 -6.92 3.50
CA SER A 149 -29.00 -6.35 4.61
C SER A 149 -30.02 -6.00 5.70
N PRO A 150 -29.79 -6.38 6.96
CA PRO A 150 -30.68 -6.01 8.07
C PRO A 150 -30.77 -4.49 8.29
N PHE A 151 -30.02 -3.68 7.53
CA PHE A 151 -29.96 -2.22 7.60
C PHE A 151 -30.62 -1.51 6.41
N SER A 152 -31.67 -2.08 5.80
CA SER A 152 -32.46 -1.33 4.81
C SER A 152 -33.47 -0.40 5.51
N GLU A 153 -33.05 0.79 5.91
CA GLU A 153 -34.01 1.84 6.28
C GLU A 153 -34.58 2.47 5.01
N ALA A 154 -35.89 2.31 4.81
CA ALA A 154 -36.61 2.96 3.71
C ALA A 154 -36.85 4.42 4.06
N CYS A 155 -35.96 5.32 3.62
CA CYS A 155 -36.08 6.74 3.89
C CYS A 155 -36.95 7.46 2.84
N GLY A 156 -37.80 8.37 3.31
CA GLY A 156 -38.70 9.18 2.47
C GLY A 156 -38.04 10.41 1.84
N ASP A 157 -36.89 10.84 2.35
CA ASP A 157 -36.08 11.95 1.84
C ASP A 157 -34.70 11.44 1.40
N PRO A 158 -34.39 11.44 0.09
CA PRO A 158 -33.11 10.98 -0.46
C PRO A 158 -31.90 11.78 0.05
N GLU A 159 -32.03 13.10 0.23
CA GLU A 159 -30.89 13.96 0.54
C GLU A 159 -30.49 13.84 2.02
N ALA A 160 -31.48 13.81 2.91
CA ALA A 160 -31.26 13.55 4.33
C ALA A 160 -30.63 12.17 4.58
N CYS A 161 -31.02 11.16 3.79
CA CYS A 161 -30.52 9.80 3.90
C CYS A 161 -29.04 9.68 3.50
N VAL A 162 -28.66 10.26 2.36
CA VAL A 162 -27.26 10.30 1.93
C VAL A 162 -26.42 11.06 2.96
N LYS A 163 -26.89 12.21 3.48
CA LYS A 163 -26.18 12.95 4.54
C LYS A 163 -26.00 12.13 5.83
N ALA A 164 -27.02 11.40 6.27
CA ALA A 164 -26.95 10.57 7.47
C ALA A 164 -26.01 9.36 7.28
N ALA A 165 -26.06 8.70 6.12
CA ALA A 165 -25.16 7.58 5.80
C ALA A 165 -23.69 8.02 5.76
N LEU A 166 -23.43 9.19 5.18
CA LEU A 166 -22.10 9.80 5.12
C LEU A 166 -21.57 10.28 6.48
N GLN A 167 -22.45 10.47 7.48
CA GLN A 167 -22.08 10.86 8.85
C GLN A 167 -21.95 9.66 9.79
N SER A 168 -22.34 8.46 9.36
CA SER A 168 -22.21 7.25 10.17
C SER A 168 -20.79 6.67 10.04
N GLU A 169 -20.13 6.39 11.16
CA GLU A 169 -18.80 5.74 11.19
C GLU A 169 -18.84 4.25 10.80
N SER A 170 -20.01 3.72 10.43
CA SER A 170 -20.18 2.33 10.03
C SER A 170 -19.82 2.09 8.56
N VAL A 171 -18.92 1.13 8.35
CA VAL A 171 -18.23 0.81 7.09
C VAL A 171 -19.14 0.27 5.96
N TRP A 172 -20.43 0.00 6.22
CA TRP A 172 -21.32 -0.60 5.24
C TRP A 172 -22.75 -0.09 5.39
N GLN A 173 -23.24 0.72 4.45
CA GLN A 173 -24.67 1.03 4.34
C GLN A 173 -25.16 0.91 2.90
N ASP A 174 -26.18 0.06 2.70
CA ASP A 174 -26.96 -0.01 1.47
C ASP A 174 -28.01 1.10 1.51
N VAL A 175 -27.77 2.21 0.80
CA VAL A 175 -28.74 3.29 0.72
C VAL A 175 -29.74 3.01 -0.41
N ARG A 176 -30.97 2.61 -0.05
CA ARG A 176 -32.09 2.49 -1.00
C ARG A 176 -32.97 3.73 -0.95
N VAL A 177 -33.00 4.48 -2.05
CA VAL A 177 -33.90 5.62 -2.21
C VAL A 177 -35.22 5.16 -2.83
N ARG A 178 -36.36 5.47 -2.18
CA ARG A 178 -37.69 5.13 -2.70
C ARG A 178 -38.00 5.96 -3.95
N GLY A 179 -38.38 5.31 -5.05
CA GLY A 179 -38.85 5.96 -6.28
C GLY A 179 -37.82 6.08 -7.41
N THR A 180 -36.59 5.63 -7.20
CA THR A 180 -35.54 5.51 -8.23
C THR A 180 -35.01 4.07 -8.26
N ASP A 181 -34.59 3.62 -9.45
CA ASP A 181 -33.78 2.41 -9.56
C ASP A 181 -32.49 2.63 -8.75
N ALA A 182 -32.22 1.75 -7.78
CA ALA A 182 -31.28 1.96 -6.67
C ALA A 182 -29.91 2.60 -7.03
N VAL A 183 -29.45 3.53 -6.18
CA VAL A 183 -28.08 4.06 -6.22
C VAL A 183 -27.25 3.30 -5.18
N LEU A 184 -26.38 2.39 -5.62
CA LEU A 184 -25.45 1.69 -4.74
C LEU A 184 -24.18 2.55 -4.58
N VAL A 185 -23.93 3.07 -3.38
CA VAL A 185 -22.66 3.73 -3.05
C VAL A 185 -21.90 2.81 -2.10
N GLN A 186 -20.90 2.10 -2.60
CA GLN A 186 -20.02 1.26 -1.79
C GLN A 186 -18.80 2.10 -1.39
N LEU A 187 -18.72 2.50 -0.13
CA LEU A 187 -17.56 3.20 0.43
C LEU A 187 -16.63 2.13 1.05
N TYR A 188 -15.39 2.06 0.57
CA TYR A 188 -14.37 1.19 1.15
C TYR A 188 -13.70 1.91 2.33
N ALA A 189 -13.54 1.20 3.46
CA ALA A 189 -13.06 1.69 4.75
C ALA A 189 -11.63 2.26 4.73
N ASP A 190 -10.86 2.02 3.68
CA ASP A 190 -9.41 2.25 3.71
C ASP A 190 -9.01 3.70 3.36
N GLY A 191 -9.98 4.62 3.34
CA GLY A 191 -9.75 6.06 3.18
C GLY A 191 -10.83 6.88 3.87
N LEU A 192 -10.44 7.76 4.80
CA LEU A 192 -11.32 8.79 5.36
C LEU A 192 -11.53 9.89 4.30
N PHE A 193 -12.78 10.06 3.87
CA PHE A 193 -13.18 11.12 2.95
C PHE A 193 -13.96 12.21 3.70
N HIS A 194 -13.67 13.48 3.40
CA HIS A 194 -14.55 14.59 3.70
C HIS A 194 -15.31 14.99 2.42
N LEU A 195 -16.63 14.82 2.45
CA LEU A 195 -17.55 15.21 1.37
C LEU A 195 -18.14 16.59 1.66
N ARG A 196 -18.03 17.53 0.72
CA ARG A 196 -18.52 18.90 0.91
C ARG A 196 -20.02 19.01 0.67
N SER A 197 -20.50 18.40 -0.40
CA SER A 197 -21.89 18.39 -0.81
C SER A 197 -22.14 17.38 -1.95
N GLY A 198 -23.38 16.90 -2.02
CA GLY A 198 -23.89 16.15 -3.17
C GLY A 198 -25.20 16.76 -3.63
N ALA A 199 -25.45 16.73 -4.94
CA ALA A 199 -26.73 17.13 -5.53
C ALA A 199 -27.31 15.94 -6.31
N ILE A 200 -28.58 15.65 -6.06
CA ILE A 200 -29.33 14.61 -6.77
C ILE A 200 -30.24 15.33 -7.77
N ASP A 201 -29.97 15.16 -9.07
CA ASP A 201 -30.88 15.60 -10.13
C ASP A 201 -31.88 14.47 -10.39
N THR A 202 -33.07 14.58 -9.79
CA THR A 202 -34.13 13.57 -9.89
C THR A 202 -34.69 13.44 -11.29
N ASP A 203 -34.67 14.51 -12.09
CA ASP A 203 -35.19 14.52 -13.45
C ASP A 203 -34.26 13.79 -14.42
N LYS A 204 -32.95 13.85 -14.17
CA LYS A 204 -31.93 13.19 -15.00
C LYS A 204 -31.41 11.87 -14.43
N ARG A 205 -31.86 11.46 -13.24
CA ARG A 205 -31.39 10.25 -12.54
C ARG A 205 -29.86 10.24 -12.36
N THR A 206 -29.26 11.40 -12.08
CA THR A 206 -27.81 11.55 -11.91
C THR A 206 -27.49 12.09 -10.53
N VAL A 207 -26.52 11.46 -9.86
CA VAL A 207 -25.96 11.94 -8.59
C VAL A 207 -24.63 12.61 -8.88
N THR A 208 -24.49 13.87 -8.48
CA THR A 208 -23.23 14.62 -8.59
C THR A 208 -22.65 14.78 -7.18
N VAL A 209 -21.42 14.33 -6.98
CA VAL A 209 -20.74 14.41 -5.68
C VAL A 209 -19.49 15.29 -5.82
N GLN A 210 -19.33 16.28 -4.94
CA GLN A 210 -18.09 17.06 -4.82
C GLN A 210 -17.23 16.51 -3.67
N LEU A 211 -16.04 16.02 -4.01
CA LEU A 211 -15.01 15.59 -3.06
C LEU A 211 -14.17 16.80 -2.64
N GLU A 212 -14.04 17.06 -1.34
CA GLU A 212 -13.34 18.27 -0.82
C GLU A 212 -11.86 18.01 -0.57
N SER A 213 -11.53 16.88 0.05
CA SER A 213 -10.16 16.46 0.28
C SER A 213 -10.09 14.97 0.60
N LEU A 214 -8.97 14.36 0.24
CA LEU A 214 -8.57 13.04 0.69
C LEU A 214 -7.39 13.24 1.63
N THR A 215 -7.58 13.02 2.92
CA THR A 215 -6.45 12.87 3.84
C THR A 215 -6.04 11.41 3.77
N VAL A 216 -5.09 11.09 2.88
CA VAL A 216 -4.42 9.79 2.94
C VAL A 216 -3.53 9.85 4.18
N PRO A 217 -3.69 8.98 5.20
CA PRO A 217 -2.66 8.81 6.20
C PRO A 217 -1.39 8.41 5.45
N SER A 218 -0.45 9.34 5.36
CA SER A 218 0.74 9.20 4.53
C SER A 218 1.55 7.99 5.00
N ALA A 219 2.07 7.26 4.02
CA ALA A 219 2.85 6.01 4.08
C ALA A 219 2.10 4.67 3.90
N ALA A 220 0.85 4.49 4.36
CA ALA A 220 0.20 3.17 4.28
C ALA A 220 -0.27 2.79 2.85
N VAL A 221 -0.89 3.73 2.14
CA VAL A 221 -1.46 3.49 0.80
C VAL A 221 -0.39 3.40 -0.30
N LEU A 222 0.76 4.08 -0.13
CA LEU A 222 1.88 3.98 -1.07
C LEU A 222 2.69 2.68 -0.90
N ARG A 223 2.69 2.04 0.28
CA ARG A 223 3.33 0.73 0.50
C ARG A 223 2.57 -0.43 -0.14
N ALA A 224 1.23 -0.33 -0.24
CA ALA A 224 0.40 -1.34 -0.88
C ALA A 224 0.58 -1.44 -2.41
N LEU A 225 1.20 -0.43 -3.05
CA LEU A 225 1.39 -0.36 -4.50
C LEU A 225 2.85 -0.50 -4.97
N GLY A 226 3.75 -0.92 -4.08
CA GLY A 226 5.09 -1.41 -4.44
C GLY A 226 6.20 -0.35 -4.35
N ALA A 227 6.76 -0.21 -3.15
CA ALA A 227 8.18 0.06 -2.89
C ALA A 227 8.46 -0.13 -1.40
N ARG A 228 9.43 -0.99 -1.07
CA ARG A 228 10.06 -1.07 0.25
C ARG A 228 11.11 0.04 0.37
N ASP A 229 11.07 0.73 1.51
CA ASP A 229 12.10 1.51 2.20
C ASP A 229 12.86 2.63 1.46
N VAL A 230 12.64 3.87 1.91
CA VAL A 230 13.71 4.80 2.31
C VAL A 230 13.16 5.71 3.43
N GLN A 231 13.77 5.63 4.62
CA GLN A 231 13.71 6.70 5.62
C GLN A 231 15.04 6.72 6.38
N ASP A 232 15.91 7.68 6.04
CA ASP A 232 17.13 7.94 6.79
C ASP A 232 16.99 9.22 7.63
N ALA A 233 17.27 9.02 8.92
CA ALA A 233 17.82 9.95 9.92
C ALA A 233 17.13 9.80 11.29
N CYS A 234 16.75 8.57 11.70
CA CYS A 234 16.50 8.14 13.10
C CYS A 234 16.05 6.67 13.20
N GLN A 235 16.64 5.72 12.45
CA GLN A 235 16.31 4.29 12.61
C GLN A 235 17.54 3.45 13.02
N PRO A 236 17.38 2.49 13.94
CA PRO A 236 18.43 1.56 14.31
C PRO A 236 18.69 0.54 13.19
N GLN A 237 19.97 0.21 12.99
CA GLN A 237 20.38 -0.96 12.22
C GLN A 237 19.91 -2.23 12.94
N GLY A 238 18.93 -2.91 12.35
CA GLY A 238 18.42 -4.18 12.82
C GLY A 238 17.43 -4.74 11.80
N GLU A 239 17.57 -6.01 11.48
CA GLU A 239 16.77 -6.75 10.48
C GLU A 239 15.28 -6.41 10.55
N GLN A 240 14.65 -6.18 9.39
CA GLN A 240 13.20 -6.23 9.27
C GLN A 240 12.72 -7.64 9.65
N MET A 241 12.41 -7.84 10.92
CA MET A 241 11.63 -8.98 11.36
C MET A 241 10.16 -8.67 11.06
N CYS A 242 9.58 -9.41 10.11
CA CYS A 242 8.18 -9.78 10.29
C CYS A 242 8.07 -10.36 11.70
N GLY A 243 7.21 -9.81 12.56
CA GLY A 243 6.95 -10.41 13.87
C GLY A 243 6.60 -11.89 13.70
N PHE A 244 7.10 -12.73 14.60
CA PHE A 244 6.70 -14.13 14.71
C PHE A 244 5.25 -14.21 15.22
N ALA A 245 4.28 -13.89 14.36
CA ALA A 245 2.98 -14.54 14.41
C ALA A 245 3.13 -15.80 13.55
N TYR A 246 2.79 -16.96 14.11
CA TYR A 246 2.78 -18.24 13.41
C TYR A 246 1.62 -18.34 12.40
N ASP A 247 1.28 -17.25 11.71
CA ASP A 247 0.18 -17.11 10.76
C ASP A 247 0.25 -15.72 10.09
N GLN A 248 0.42 -15.67 8.78
CA GLN A 248 0.36 -14.41 8.02
C GLN A 248 -1.07 -14.12 7.56
N SER A 249 -1.93 -13.70 8.49
CA SER A 249 -3.28 -13.24 8.14
C SER A 249 -3.93 -12.37 9.21
N CYS A 250 -4.78 -11.45 8.74
CA CYS A 250 -5.26 -10.23 9.40
C CYS A 250 -6.26 -10.43 10.56
N ALA A 251 -5.96 -11.27 11.54
CA ALA A 251 -6.52 -11.04 12.87
C ALA A 251 -5.83 -9.80 13.46
N PRO A 252 -6.56 -8.85 14.07
CA PRO A 252 -5.91 -7.73 14.74
C PRO A 252 -4.99 -8.30 15.83
N ASP A 253 -3.69 -8.11 15.65
CA ASP A 253 -2.71 -8.39 16.69
C ASP A 253 -2.96 -7.36 17.79
N ASN A 254 -3.71 -7.76 18.82
CA ASN A 254 -4.05 -6.91 19.95
C ASN A 254 -2.81 -6.42 20.71
N CYS A 255 -1.62 -6.98 20.44
CA CYS A 255 -0.34 -6.53 20.96
C CYS A 255 0.32 -5.46 20.09
N TRP A 256 -0.10 -5.31 18.82
CA TRP A 256 0.51 -4.40 17.87
C TRP A 256 0.16 -2.92 18.13
N GLU A 257 -1.11 -2.59 18.37
CA GLU A 257 -1.50 -1.19 18.64
C GLU A 257 -0.81 -0.60 19.89
N PRO A 258 -0.69 -1.32 21.03
CA PRO A 258 0.10 -0.85 22.16
C PRO A 258 1.59 -0.68 21.82
N TYR A 259 2.16 -1.60 21.04
CA TYR A 259 3.56 -1.51 20.61
C TYR A 259 3.80 -0.29 19.72
N GLN A 260 2.93 -0.05 18.75
CA GLN A 260 3.02 1.10 17.86
C GLN A 260 2.87 2.41 18.64
N SER A 261 1.91 2.48 19.57
CA SER A 261 1.75 3.65 20.44
C SER A 261 2.99 3.92 21.29
N CYS A 262 3.64 2.86 21.79
CA CYS A 262 4.89 2.94 22.55
C CYS A 262 6.06 3.44 21.69
N GLN A 263 6.18 2.96 20.45
CA GLN A 263 7.18 3.44 19.48
C GLN A 263 6.97 4.91 19.10
N GLU A 264 5.73 5.31 18.84
CA GLU A 264 5.38 6.69 18.52
C GLU A 264 5.72 7.63 19.68
N GLY A 265 5.40 7.23 20.93
CA GLY A 265 5.81 7.98 22.12
C GLY A 265 7.33 8.15 22.27
N ALA A 266 8.10 7.09 22.01
CA ALA A 266 9.57 7.15 22.03
C ALA A 266 10.14 8.05 20.92
N ALA A 267 9.53 8.02 19.73
CA ALA A 267 9.90 8.88 18.61
C ALA A 267 9.61 10.37 18.89
N THR A 268 8.43 10.68 19.46
CA THR A 268 8.06 12.05 19.85
C THR A 268 9.01 12.60 20.90
N ALA A 269 9.32 11.83 21.94
CA ALA A 269 10.28 12.24 22.98
C ALA A 269 11.68 12.52 22.39
N CYS A 270 12.12 11.72 21.41
CA CYS A 270 13.39 11.95 20.70
C CYS A 270 13.36 13.27 19.90
N GLN A 271 12.27 13.56 19.19
CA GLN A 271 12.12 14.80 18.42
C GLN A 271 12.08 16.05 19.32
N GLU A 272 11.34 16.00 20.43
CA GLU A 272 11.28 17.09 21.40
C GLU A 272 12.67 17.37 22.01
N CYS A 273 13.42 16.32 22.34
CA CYS A 273 14.79 16.44 22.84
C CYS A 273 15.72 17.07 21.79
N LYS A 274 15.68 16.62 20.53
CA LYS A 274 16.46 17.21 19.42
C LYS A 274 16.15 18.68 19.18
N SER A 275 14.88 19.07 19.29
CA SER A 275 14.48 20.47 19.13
C SER A 275 15.11 21.38 20.20
N THR A 276 15.23 20.84 21.43
CA THR A 276 15.87 21.50 22.58
C THR A 276 17.38 21.64 22.37
N CYS A 277 18.03 20.65 21.74
CA CYS A 277 19.46 20.69 21.42
C CYS A 277 19.81 21.67 20.26
N ASN A 278 18.93 21.81 19.28
CA ASN A 278 19.19 22.64 18.09
C ASN A 278 19.14 24.15 18.36
N SER A 279 18.29 24.59 19.30
CA SER A 279 18.11 26.02 19.61
C SER A 279 19.38 26.69 20.19
N PRO A 280 20.09 26.10 21.19
CA PRO A 280 21.36 26.62 21.69
C PRO A 280 22.48 26.61 20.65
N CYS A 281 22.53 25.59 19.78
CA CYS A 281 23.57 25.48 18.74
C CYS A 281 23.44 26.61 17.70
N ASN A 282 22.21 26.91 17.26
CA ASN A 282 21.94 28.02 16.35
C ASN A 282 22.27 29.38 17.00
N SER A 283 21.98 29.55 18.29
CA SER A 283 22.35 30.74 19.06
C SER A 283 23.88 30.89 19.22
N CYS A 284 24.58 29.79 19.50
CA CYS A 284 26.04 29.71 19.61
C CYS A 284 26.72 30.10 18.30
N ARG A 285 26.25 29.54 17.17
CA ARG A 285 26.78 29.80 15.82
C ARG A 285 26.66 31.27 15.40
N MET A 286 25.57 31.94 15.78
CA MET A 286 25.34 33.36 15.47
C MET A 286 26.21 34.31 16.30
N LYS A 287 26.65 33.87 17.49
CA LYS A 287 27.51 34.67 18.40
C LYS A 287 29.01 34.50 18.14
N CYS A 288 29.42 33.54 17.31
CA CYS A 288 30.82 33.35 16.90
C CYS A 288 31.28 34.43 15.90
N GLY A 289 31.63 35.63 16.40
CA GLY A 289 32.32 36.69 15.65
C GLY A 289 33.83 36.75 15.94
N GLY A 290 34.67 37.04 14.93
CA GLY A 290 36.11 37.28 15.08
C GLY A 290 37.04 36.25 14.42
N THR A 291 38.35 36.42 14.62
CA THR A 291 39.44 35.62 13.98
C THR A 291 39.45 34.14 14.39
N ASN A 292 38.77 33.75 15.47
CA ASN A 292 38.67 32.36 15.95
C ASN A 292 37.33 31.68 15.61
N ARG A 293 36.64 32.14 14.57
CA ARG A 293 35.32 31.60 14.17
C ARG A 293 35.32 30.08 13.94
N LYS A 294 36.41 29.51 13.40
CA LYS A 294 36.51 28.06 13.16
C LYS A 294 36.49 27.24 14.45
N GLU A 295 37.23 27.68 15.47
CA GLU A 295 37.31 26.98 16.76
C GLU A 295 35.99 27.11 17.55
N CYS A 296 35.36 28.29 17.49
CA CYS A 296 34.04 28.52 18.07
C CYS A 296 32.96 27.63 17.44
N VAL A 297 32.93 27.54 16.10
CA VAL A 297 31.99 26.66 15.38
C VAL A 297 32.25 25.19 15.70
N ALA A 298 33.50 24.75 15.81
CA ALA A 298 33.84 23.37 16.17
C ALA A 298 33.29 22.99 17.56
N ARG A 299 33.45 23.87 18.56
CA ARG A 299 32.88 23.66 19.90
C ARG A 299 31.35 23.62 19.92
N CYS A 300 30.68 24.47 19.13
CA CYS A 300 29.21 24.40 19.03
C CYS A 300 28.76 23.07 18.39
N ILE A 301 29.49 22.53 17.42
CA ILE A 301 29.20 21.24 16.79
C ILE A 301 29.41 20.09 17.79
N GLU A 302 30.47 20.12 18.59
CA GLU A 302 30.76 19.12 19.61
C GLU A 302 29.68 19.09 20.71
N ALA A 303 29.30 20.26 21.23
CA ALA A 303 28.20 20.37 22.19
C ALA A 303 26.84 19.91 21.62
N ALA A 304 26.58 20.14 20.33
CA ALA A 304 25.38 19.62 19.67
C ALA A 304 25.39 18.09 19.58
N ARG A 305 26.55 17.48 19.31
CA ARG A 305 26.71 16.02 19.28
C ARG A 305 26.54 15.38 20.66
N GLU A 306 27.07 16.01 21.71
CA GLU A 306 26.88 15.55 23.10
C GLU A 306 25.41 15.59 23.49
N CYS A 307 24.71 16.69 23.16
CA CYS A 307 23.26 16.82 23.39
C CYS A 307 22.44 15.79 22.60
N GLU A 308 22.79 15.54 21.33
CA GLU A 308 22.15 14.49 20.53
C GLU A 308 22.38 13.09 21.12
N ALA A 309 23.58 12.80 21.65
CA ALA A 309 23.88 11.53 22.30
C ALA A 309 23.09 11.34 23.61
N GLU A 310 22.94 12.40 24.41
CA GLU A 310 22.09 12.40 25.61
C GLU A 310 20.60 12.20 25.27
N CYS A 311 20.13 12.71 24.13
CA CYS A 311 18.77 12.49 23.63
C CYS A 311 18.52 11.07 23.09
N GLN A 312 19.56 10.40 22.60
CA GLN A 312 19.43 9.07 22.02
C GLN A 312 19.30 7.97 23.10
N ALA A 313 19.97 8.12 24.25
CA ALA A 313 19.98 7.11 25.30
C ALA A 313 18.59 6.78 25.91
N PRO A 314 17.69 7.75 26.19
CA PRO A 314 16.33 7.49 26.64
C PRO A 314 15.46 6.83 25.57
N ALA A 315 15.58 7.25 24.30
CA ALA A 315 14.84 6.67 23.19
C ALA A 315 15.18 5.18 23.03
N ASP A 316 16.47 4.83 23.02
CA ASP A 316 16.93 3.44 22.91
C ASP A 316 16.46 2.57 24.09
N SER A 317 16.33 3.15 25.29
CA SER A 317 15.78 2.44 26.45
C SER A 317 14.27 2.19 26.36
N GLY A 318 13.52 3.17 25.83
CA GLY A 318 12.08 3.05 25.60
C GLY A 318 11.75 2.05 24.49
N TYR A 319 12.50 2.04 23.38
CA TYR A 319 12.31 1.05 22.33
C TYR A 319 12.52 -0.39 22.83
N LYS A 320 13.56 -0.62 23.64
CA LYS A 320 13.82 -1.94 24.23
C LYS A 320 12.73 -2.39 25.18
N SER A 321 12.11 -1.48 25.93
CA SER A 321 10.96 -1.83 26.77
C SER A 321 9.73 -2.16 25.92
N CYS A 322 9.41 -1.36 24.89
CA CYS A 322 8.30 -1.65 23.98
C CYS A 322 8.45 -3.02 23.31
N GLU A 323 9.66 -3.37 22.86
CA GLU A 323 9.94 -4.66 22.21
C GLU A 323 9.78 -5.84 23.19
N ALA A 324 10.23 -5.68 24.44
CA ALA A 324 10.07 -6.71 25.48
C ALA A 324 8.60 -6.93 25.86
N GLU A 325 7.82 -5.84 25.96
CA GLU A 325 6.38 -5.89 26.21
C GLU A 325 5.63 -6.55 25.06
N TYR A 326 5.95 -6.18 23.81
CA TYR A 326 5.36 -6.83 22.62
C TYR A 326 5.66 -8.33 22.59
N LYS A 327 6.91 -8.73 22.81
CA LYS A 327 7.31 -10.15 22.87
C LYS A 327 6.55 -10.90 23.96
N THR A 328 6.33 -10.27 25.11
CA THR A 328 5.58 -10.88 26.22
C THR A 328 4.11 -11.04 25.86
N CYS A 329 3.47 -9.99 25.36
CA CYS A 329 2.07 -10.01 24.94
C CYS A 329 1.82 -11.03 23.81
N SER A 330 2.68 -11.03 22.78
CA SER A 330 2.59 -11.98 21.67
C SER A 330 2.75 -13.43 22.14
N ALA A 331 3.67 -13.70 23.07
CA ALA A 331 3.84 -15.04 23.65
C ALA A 331 2.63 -15.48 24.50
N GLU A 332 1.96 -14.54 25.19
CA GLU A 332 0.73 -14.82 25.94
C GLU A 332 -0.45 -15.09 25.02
N ALA A 333 -0.65 -14.26 23.98
CA ALA A 333 -1.67 -14.46 22.96
C ALA A 333 -1.49 -15.82 22.25
N ALA A 334 -0.26 -16.21 21.91
CA ALA A 334 0.03 -17.52 21.33
C ALA A 334 -0.34 -18.68 22.28
N ARG A 335 -0.05 -18.55 23.58
CA ARG A 335 -0.42 -19.56 24.59
C ARG A 335 -1.93 -19.66 24.78
N GLU A 336 -2.63 -18.53 24.77
CA GLU A 336 -4.08 -18.48 24.86
C GLU A 336 -4.72 -19.14 23.64
N TRP A 337 -4.24 -18.80 22.44
CA TRP A 337 -4.66 -19.44 21.19
C TRP A 337 -4.42 -20.95 21.21
N GLN A 338 -3.25 -21.42 21.65
CA GLN A 338 -2.98 -22.85 21.79
C GLN A 338 -4.00 -23.53 22.72
N ARG A 339 -4.35 -22.89 23.84
CA ARG A 339 -5.34 -23.44 24.78
C ARG A 339 -6.75 -23.47 24.21
N THR A 340 -7.16 -22.44 23.49
CA THR A 340 -8.55 -22.25 23.06
C THR A 340 -8.81 -22.84 21.67
N CYS A 341 -7.87 -22.73 20.75
CA CYS A 341 -8.06 -23.02 19.33
C CYS A 341 -7.34 -24.26 18.82
N GLU A 342 -6.25 -24.73 19.44
CA GLU A 342 -5.51 -25.91 18.94
C GLU A 342 -6.39 -27.16 18.83
N ARG A 343 -7.17 -27.44 19.89
CA ARG A 343 -8.04 -28.63 19.93
C ARG A 343 -9.21 -28.54 18.95
N PRO A 344 -9.97 -27.43 18.86
CA PRO A 344 -10.97 -27.24 17.81
C PRO A 344 -10.40 -27.35 16.39
N CYS A 345 -9.27 -26.69 16.13
CA CYS A 345 -8.60 -26.71 14.83
C CYS A 345 -8.22 -28.13 14.41
N ASN A 346 -7.63 -28.91 15.31
CA ASN A 346 -7.31 -30.32 15.03
C ASN A 346 -8.56 -31.17 14.74
N ARG A 347 -9.69 -30.89 15.40
CA ARG A 347 -10.97 -31.58 15.11
C ARG A 347 -11.53 -31.19 13.74
N THR A 348 -11.48 -29.90 13.39
CA THR A 348 -11.97 -29.40 12.11
C THR A 348 -11.09 -29.93 10.97
N LYS A 349 -9.76 -29.94 11.13
CA LYS A 349 -8.83 -30.57 10.18
C LYS A 349 -9.13 -32.05 9.96
N ALA A 350 -9.28 -32.82 11.04
CA ALA A 350 -9.67 -34.23 10.94
C ALA A 350 -11.05 -34.43 10.28
N CYS A 351 -11.98 -33.47 10.45
CA CYS A 351 -13.26 -33.48 9.77
C CYS A 351 -13.11 -33.24 8.26
N VAL A 352 -12.32 -32.23 7.86
CA VAL A 352 -12.04 -31.90 6.46
C VAL A 352 -11.37 -33.08 5.75
N ASP A 353 -10.35 -33.68 6.38
CA ASP A 353 -9.65 -34.86 5.85
C ASP A 353 -10.62 -36.04 5.62
N ASN A 354 -11.52 -36.29 6.57
CA ASN A 354 -12.53 -37.35 6.46
C ASN A 354 -13.58 -37.02 5.39
N CYS A 355 -13.96 -35.75 5.24
CA CYS A 355 -14.87 -35.29 4.20
C CYS A 355 -14.28 -35.53 2.81
N GLN A 356 -13.02 -35.15 2.58
CA GLN A 356 -12.32 -35.35 1.31
C GLN A 356 -12.15 -36.84 0.99
N LYS A 357 -11.78 -37.67 1.98
CA LYS A 357 -11.68 -39.13 1.81
C LYS A 357 -13.00 -39.77 1.38
N LYS A 358 -14.13 -39.30 1.92
CA LYS A 358 -15.47 -39.83 1.59
C LYS A 358 -16.01 -39.28 0.26
N ASN A 359 -15.52 -38.14 -0.21
CA ASN A 359 -16.01 -37.44 -1.39
C ASN A 359 -14.85 -37.09 -2.34
N PRO A 360 -14.22 -38.09 -2.99
CA PRO A 360 -13.14 -37.83 -3.94
C PRO A 360 -13.66 -36.98 -5.10
N GLY A 361 -13.18 -35.73 -5.19
CA GLY A 361 -13.60 -34.73 -6.18
C GLY A 361 -14.33 -33.51 -5.59
N MET A 362 -14.71 -33.54 -4.31
CA MET A 362 -15.21 -32.35 -3.62
C MET A 362 -14.07 -31.36 -3.36
N ASN A 363 -14.30 -30.07 -3.63
CA ASN A 363 -13.30 -29.05 -3.36
C ASN A 363 -13.07 -28.93 -1.83
N GLN A 364 -11.86 -28.52 -1.45
CA GLN A 364 -11.47 -28.40 -0.04
C GLN A 364 -12.39 -27.43 0.72
N TRP A 365 -12.78 -26.32 0.10
CA TRP A 365 -13.65 -25.31 0.70
C TRP A 365 -15.05 -25.84 1.06
N ALA A 366 -15.69 -26.65 0.22
CA ALA A 366 -16.97 -27.25 0.57
C ALA A 366 -16.87 -28.26 1.73
N CYS A 367 -15.71 -28.89 1.92
CA CYS A 367 -15.45 -29.70 3.10
C CYS A 367 -15.16 -28.85 4.34
N ILE A 368 -14.54 -27.68 4.20
CA ILE A 368 -14.35 -26.71 5.28
C ILE A 368 -15.71 -26.20 5.76
N ASP A 369 -16.56 -25.70 4.86
CA ASP A 369 -17.91 -25.20 5.20
C ASP A 369 -18.76 -26.24 5.96
N ARG A 370 -18.66 -27.52 5.57
CA ARG A 370 -19.37 -28.62 6.26
C ARG A 370 -18.82 -28.97 7.63
N CYS A 371 -17.58 -28.61 7.89
CA CYS A 371 -16.90 -28.88 9.15
C CYS A 371 -16.83 -27.65 10.05
N ASP A 372 -17.31 -26.50 9.57
CA ASP A 372 -17.12 -25.19 10.18
C ASP A 372 -17.84 -25.01 11.52
N ASP A 373 -19.00 -25.64 11.69
CA ASP A 373 -19.77 -25.66 12.95
C ASP A 373 -18.99 -26.19 14.17
N ARG A 374 -17.76 -26.69 13.96
CA ARG A 374 -16.86 -27.22 15.00
C ARG A 374 -15.76 -26.25 15.41
N LEU A 375 -15.61 -25.12 14.72
CA LEU A 375 -14.62 -24.09 15.02
C LEU A 375 -15.31 -22.96 15.80
N PRO A 376 -14.86 -22.61 17.02
CA PRO A 376 -15.35 -21.42 17.70
C PRO A 376 -15.12 -20.17 16.84
N GLU A 377 -16.04 -19.20 16.89
CA GLU A 377 -15.91 -17.92 16.16
C GLU A 377 -14.61 -17.17 16.49
N SER A 378 -14.03 -17.43 17.67
CA SER A 378 -12.75 -16.87 18.12
C SER A 378 -11.52 -17.50 17.46
N CYS A 379 -11.67 -18.56 16.66
CA CYS A 379 -10.58 -19.30 16.04
C CYS A 379 -10.65 -19.13 14.51
N SER A 380 -9.54 -18.73 13.88
CA SER A 380 -9.51 -18.51 12.44
C SER A 380 -9.46 -19.83 11.64
N HIS A 381 -10.03 -19.83 10.43
CA HIS A 381 -9.93 -20.96 9.49
C HIS A 381 -8.50 -21.27 9.05
N GLU A 382 -7.54 -20.40 9.35
CA GLU A 382 -6.15 -20.51 8.92
C GLU A 382 -5.41 -21.68 9.56
N CYS A 383 -5.87 -22.12 10.73
CA CYS A 383 -5.37 -23.33 11.37
C CYS A 383 -5.60 -24.62 10.55
N LEU A 384 -6.47 -24.59 9.54
CA LEU A 384 -6.72 -25.71 8.62
C LEU A 384 -5.67 -25.84 7.53
N PHE A 385 -4.93 -24.77 7.22
CA PHE A 385 -4.00 -24.73 6.10
C PHE A 385 -2.57 -25.10 6.47
N GLY A 386 -2.29 -25.28 7.76
CA GLY A 386 -1.07 -25.92 8.26
C GLY A 386 0.20 -25.47 7.55
N TYR A 387 0.64 -24.24 7.78
CA TYR A 387 2.02 -23.88 7.49
C TYR A 387 2.90 -24.44 8.61
N GLN A 388 3.73 -25.43 8.26
CA GLN A 388 4.80 -25.94 9.14
C GLN A 388 5.99 -24.99 9.15
#